data_AF-A0A375EA48-F1
#
_entry.id   AF-A0A375EA48-F1
#
_cell.length_a   1.000
_cell.length_b   1.000
_cell.length_c   1.000
_cell.angle_alpha   90.00
_cell.angle_beta   90.00
_cell.angle_gamma   90.00
#
_symmetry.space_group_name_H-M   'P 1'
#
loop_
_entity.id
_entity.type
_entity.pdbx_description
1 polymer ?
#
loop_
_entity_poly.entity_id
_entity_poly.type
_entity_poly.pdbx_seq_one_letter_code
_entity_poly.pdbx_strand_id
1 'polypeptide(L)'
;MHTVEIADSGQRYACAPGQNLLRAMEVLGQRGIPAGCRGGGCGVCKVRIEAGQYHVGKMSRACLSEAEQRAGLVLACKTYPDSDIRLQPVALLQRCLARHAGKRDPA
;
A
#
# COMPACT_ATOMS: atom_id res chain seq x y z
N MET A 1 8.06 12.07 -12.50
CA MET A 1 8.49 11.48 -11.21
C MET A 1 7.71 12.21 -10.14
N HIS A 2 7.11 11.49 -9.20
CA HIS A 2 6.25 12.04 -8.17
C HIS A 2 6.84 11.84 -6.78
N THR A 3 6.55 12.73 -5.86
CA THR A 3 6.95 12.62 -4.46
C THR A 3 5.84 11.94 -3.66
N VAL A 4 6.21 10.95 -2.88
CA VAL A 4 5.31 10.27 -1.94
C VAL A 4 5.74 10.59 -0.52
N GLU A 5 4.82 11.12 0.27
CA GLU A 5 5.01 11.48 1.67
C GLU A 5 4.22 10.54 2.60
N ILE A 6 4.88 10.07 3.65
CA ILE A 6 4.27 9.27 4.72
C ILE A 6 3.91 10.21 5.87
N ALA A 7 2.62 10.42 6.12
CA ALA A 7 2.11 11.42 7.05
C ALA A 7 2.60 11.24 8.49
N ASP A 8 2.73 10.00 8.96
CA ASP A 8 3.10 9.71 10.37
C ASP A 8 4.61 9.85 10.64
N SER A 9 5.46 9.57 9.65
CA SER A 9 6.92 9.62 9.82
C SER A 9 7.57 10.83 9.18
N GLY A 10 6.82 11.60 8.38
CA GLY A 10 7.34 12.69 7.55
C GLY A 10 8.30 12.22 6.46
N GLN A 11 8.46 10.91 6.27
CA GLN A 11 9.37 10.37 5.27
C GLN A 11 8.83 10.64 3.88
N ARG A 12 9.74 11.08 3.00
CA ARG A 12 9.43 11.33 1.61
C ARG A 12 10.32 10.49 0.72
N TYR A 13 9.73 10.00 -0.36
CA TYR A 13 10.45 9.21 -1.34
C TYR A 13 9.95 9.48 -2.77
N ALA A 14 10.85 9.28 -3.73
CA ALA A 14 10.54 9.42 -5.14
C ALA A 14 9.86 8.16 -5.67
N CYS A 15 8.82 8.34 -6.48
CA CYS A 15 8.14 7.27 -7.20
C CYS A 15 8.09 7.58 -8.69
N ALA A 16 8.59 6.65 -9.51
CA ALA A 16 8.53 6.79 -10.96
C ALA A 16 7.09 6.57 -11.47
N PRO A 17 6.66 7.27 -12.54
CA PRO A 17 5.41 6.95 -13.21
C PRO A 17 5.39 5.47 -13.63
N GLY A 18 4.30 4.75 -13.35
CA GLY A 18 4.18 3.31 -13.60
C GLY A 18 4.86 2.40 -12.56
N GLN A 19 5.52 2.96 -11.55
CA GLN A 19 5.99 2.22 -10.39
C GLN A 19 4.94 2.26 -9.28
N ASN A 20 4.72 1.14 -8.60
CA ASN A 20 3.80 1.14 -7.46
C ASN A 20 4.46 1.74 -6.21
N LEU A 21 3.64 2.32 -5.34
CA LEU A 21 4.09 3.02 -4.12
C LEU A 21 4.97 2.13 -3.23
N LEU A 22 4.60 0.85 -3.06
CA LEU A 22 5.39 -0.09 -2.24
C LEU A 22 6.78 -0.32 -2.83
N ARG A 23 6.87 -0.53 -4.15
CA ARG A 23 8.15 -0.82 -4.82
C ARG A 23 9.08 0.38 -4.81
N ALA A 24 8.55 1.58 -5.00
CA ALA A 24 9.34 2.81 -4.93
C ALA A 24 9.97 2.99 -3.54
N MET A 25 9.21 2.72 -2.48
CA MET A 25 9.72 2.74 -1.12
C MET A 25 10.78 1.65 -0.86
N GLU A 26 10.54 0.41 -1.31
CA GLU A 26 11.49 -0.72 -1.16
C GLU A 26 12.84 -0.43 -1.83
N VAL A 27 12.84 0.14 -3.04
CA VAL A 27 14.06 0.44 -3.81
C VAL A 27 14.94 1.44 -3.06
N LEU A 28 14.34 2.35 -2.30
CA LEU A 28 15.04 3.37 -1.52
C LEU A 28 15.43 2.88 -0.12
N GLY A 29 15.17 1.62 0.21
CA GLY A 29 15.47 1.03 1.52
C GLY A 29 14.66 1.67 2.67
N GLN A 30 13.62 2.42 2.35
CA GLN A 30 12.82 3.12 3.36
C GLN A 30 11.85 2.15 4.04
N ARG A 31 11.65 2.38 5.34
CA ARG A 31 10.68 1.67 6.17
C ARG A 31 9.51 2.61 6.43
N GLY A 32 8.28 2.16 6.16
CA GLY A 32 7.09 2.98 6.36
C GLY A 32 5.81 2.30 5.90
N ILE A 33 5.87 1.42 4.90
CA ILE A 33 4.76 0.59 4.45
C ILE A 33 5.09 -0.88 4.71
N PRO A 34 4.25 -1.64 5.44
CA PRO A 34 4.48 -3.06 5.62
C PRO A 34 4.33 -3.81 4.29
N ALA A 35 5.33 -4.63 3.95
CA ALA A 35 5.35 -5.44 2.74
C ALA A 35 4.80 -6.85 2.99
N GLY A 36 4.12 -7.42 2.00
CA GLY A 36 3.57 -8.78 2.05
C GLY A 36 3.68 -9.49 0.70
N CYS A 37 2.58 -10.04 0.18
CA CYS A 37 2.58 -10.83 -1.06
C CYS A 37 2.95 -10.08 -2.36
N ARG A 38 2.98 -8.74 -2.37
CA ARG A 38 3.15 -7.87 -3.55
C ARG A 38 2.14 -8.07 -4.70
N GLY A 39 1.18 -8.99 -4.54
CA GLY A 39 0.16 -9.33 -5.54
C GLY A 39 -1.21 -8.69 -5.34
N GLY A 40 -1.42 -7.93 -4.26
CA GLY A 40 -2.73 -7.33 -3.95
C GLY A 40 -3.75 -8.29 -3.30
N GLY A 41 -3.27 -9.42 -2.75
CA GLY A 41 -4.11 -10.46 -2.13
C GLY A 41 -4.01 -10.58 -0.60
N CYS A 42 -2.90 -10.14 0.01
CA CYS A 42 -2.66 -10.31 1.46
C CYS A 42 -3.18 -9.16 2.34
N GLY A 43 -3.47 -7.99 1.76
CA GLY A 43 -3.90 -6.80 2.51
C GLY A 43 -2.84 -6.13 3.40
N VAL A 44 -1.62 -6.67 3.50
CA VAL A 44 -0.56 -6.16 4.41
C VAL A 44 -0.15 -4.73 4.07
N CYS A 45 0.09 -4.44 2.80
CA CYS A 45 0.51 -3.09 2.33
C CYS A 45 -0.65 -2.08 2.23
N LYS A 46 -1.66 -2.18 3.10
CA LYS A 46 -2.81 -1.27 3.10
C LYS A 46 -2.37 0.10 3.62
N VAL A 47 -2.70 1.13 2.84
CA VAL A 47 -2.41 2.53 3.13
C VAL A 47 -3.66 3.35 2.85
N ARG A 48 -3.81 4.49 3.51
CA ARG A 48 -4.81 5.50 3.18
C ARG A 48 -4.13 6.61 2.41
N ILE A 49 -4.69 7.02 1.28
CA ILE A 49 -4.25 8.21 0.57
C ILE A 49 -5.01 9.40 1.17
N GLU A 50 -4.27 10.38 1.68
CA GLU A 50 -4.81 11.61 2.25
C GLU A 50 -4.87 12.73 1.22
N ALA A 51 -3.92 12.74 0.29
CA ALA A 51 -3.85 13.73 -0.78
C ALA A 51 -3.16 13.17 -2.03
N GLY A 52 -3.51 13.75 -3.18
CA GLY A 52 -2.94 13.42 -4.49
C GLY A 52 -3.82 12.49 -5.32
N GLN A 53 -3.50 12.43 -6.61
CA GLN A 53 -4.17 11.62 -7.62
C GLN A 53 -3.39 10.34 -7.87
N TYR A 54 -4.13 9.24 -7.94
CA TYR A 54 -3.59 7.92 -8.16
C TYR A 54 -4.59 7.04 -8.90
N HIS A 55 -4.07 6.02 -9.54
CA HIS A 55 -4.85 4.90 -10.04
C HIS A 55 -4.44 3.61 -9.34
N VAL A 56 -5.38 2.67 -9.28
CA VAL A 56 -5.18 1.35 -8.69
C VAL A 56 -5.33 0.27 -9.75
N GLY A 57 -4.47 -0.74 -9.68
CA GLY A 57 -4.60 -1.96 -10.48
C GLY A 57 -5.68 -2.89 -9.93
N LYS A 58 -5.76 -4.11 -10.48
CA LYS A 58 -6.68 -5.15 -9.97
C LYS A 58 -6.27 -5.61 -8.57
N MET A 59 -7.22 -5.66 -7.64
CA MET A 59 -7.00 -5.97 -6.22
C MET A 59 -8.07 -6.93 -5.72
N SER A 60 -7.73 -7.72 -4.70
CA SER A 60 -8.70 -8.63 -4.09
C SER A 60 -9.72 -7.85 -3.25
N ARG A 61 -11.00 -7.90 -3.66
CA ARG A 61 -12.13 -7.36 -2.90
C ARG A 61 -12.30 -7.99 -1.52
N ALA A 62 -11.71 -9.17 -1.31
CA ALA A 62 -11.67 -9.83 -0.01
C ALA A 62 -10.80 -9.09 1.03
N CYS A 63 -9.85 -8.26 0.58
CA CYS A 63 -8.98 -7.47 1.45
C CYS A 63 -9.22 -5.96 1.41
N LEU A 64 -9.83 -5.47 0.33
CA LEU A 64 -10.22 -4.07 0.20
C LEU A 64 -11.63 -3.98 -0.36
N SER A 65 -12.58 -3.65 0.51
CA SER A 65 -13.96 -3.39 0.12
C SER A 65 -14.07 -2.10 -0.70
N GLU A 66 -15.16 -1.95 -1.45
CA GLU A 66 -15.41 -0.71 -2.19
C GLU A 66 -15.59 0.49 -1.27
N ALA A 67 -16.20 0.31 -0.11
CA ALA A 67 -16.36 1.37 0.88
C ALA A 67 -15.00 1.86 1.39
N GLU A 68 -14.07 0.94 1.69
CA GLU A 68 -12.70 1.29 2.04
C GLU A 68 -11.99 2.03 0.89
N GLN A 69 -12.14 1.55 -0.35
CA GLN A 69 -11.56 2.22 -1.51
C GLN A 69 -12.10 3.64 -1.71
N ARG A 70 -13.42 3.84 -1.54
CA ARG A 70 -14.05 5.17 -1.59
C ARG A 70 -13.61 6.07 -0.44
N ALA A 71 -13.25 5.49 0.70
CA ALA A 71 -12.66 6.20 1.84
C ALA A 71 -11.14 6.47 1.66
N GLY A 72 -10.58 6.21 0.48
CA GLY A 72 -9.16 6.46 0.18
C GLY A 72 -8.21 5.37 0.69
N LEU A 73 -8.71 4.23 1.19
CA LEU A 73 -7.86 3.10 1.53
C LEU A 73 -7.53 2.28 0.28
N VAL A 74 -6.26 1.95 0.10
CA VAL A 74 -5.74 1.19 -1.03
C VAL A 74 -4.60 0.27 -0.59
N LEU A 75 -4.08 -0.56 -1.49
CA LEU A 75 -2.91 -1.40 -1.24
C LEU A 75 -1.74 -0.86 -2.06
N ALA A 76 -0.70 -0.39 -1.39
CA ALA A 76 0.44 0.28 -2.00
C ALA A 76 1.13 -0.55 -3.10
N CYS A 77 1.06 -1.89 -3.06
CA CYS A 77 1.62 -2.77 -4.11
C CYS A 77 0.88 -2.72 -5.46
N LYS A 78 -0.33 -2.15 -5.52
CA LYS A 78 -1.13 -1.99 -6.73
C LYS A 78 -1.64 -0.56 -6.91
N THR A 79 -1.07 0.39 -6.18
CA THR A 79 -1.39 1.81 -6.33
C THR A 79 -0.23 2.50 -7.03
N TYR A 80 -0.54 3.35 -8.00
CA TYR A 80 0.42 4.08 -8.82
C TYR A 80 0.11 5.58 -8.75
N PRO A 81 1.11 6.43 -8.50
CA PRO A 81 0.89 7.86 -8.42
C PRO A 81 0.74 8.48 -9.81
N ASP A 82 -0.26 9.34 -9.95
CA ASP A 82 -0.43 10.25 -11.10
C ASP A 82 -0.05 11.70 -10.73
N SER A 83 0.10 11.97 -9.43
CA SER A 83 0.63 13.22 -8.88
C SER A 83 1.48 12.93 -7.64
N ASP A 84 1.95 13.98 -6.97
CA ASP A 84 2.50 13.85 -5.62
C ASP A 84 1.42 13.31 -4.67
N ILE A 85 1.80 12.36 -3.82
CA ILE A 85 0.90 11.59 -2.96
C ILE A 85 1.29 11.80 -1.52
N ARG A 86 0.30 12.07 -0.67
CA ARG A 86 0.43 11.94 0.78
C ARG A 86 -0.37 10.73 1.24
N LEU A 87 0.28 9.82 1.95
CA LEU A 87 -0.34 8.59 2.43
C LEU A 87 -0.05 8.33 3.90
N GLN A 88 -0.91 7.54 4.52
CA GLN A 88 -0.76 7.05 5.87
C GLN A 88 -0.81 5.50 5.89
N PRO A 89 0.18 4.82 6.49
CA PRO A 89 0.12 3.38 6.69
C PRO A 89 -1.02 3.02 7.64
N VAL A 90 -1.86 2.07 7.25
CA VAL A 90 -2.97 1.63 8.11
C VAL A 90 -2.54 0.36 8.83
N ALA A 91 -2.40 0.41 10.15
CA ALA A 91 -2.01 -0.71 11.00
C ALA A 91 -3.11 -1.81 11.14
N LEU A 92 -3.82 -2.13 10.06
CA LEU A 92 -4.83 -3.20 10.03
C LEU A 92 -4.17 -4.55 9.72
N LEU A 93 -3.25 -4.99 10.58
CA LEU A 93 -2.73 -6.37 10.59
C LEU A 93 -3.82 -7.41 10.91
N GLN A 94 -5.01 -7.00 11.38
CA GLN A 94 -5.95 -7.93 12.02
C GLN A 94 -6.90 -8.69 11.07
N ARG A 95 -7.24 -8.18 9.86
CA ARG A 95 -8.37 -8.75 9.09
C ARG A 95 -8.00 -9.68 7.92
N CYS A 96 -6.91 -9.44 7.18
CA CYS A 96 -6.51 -10.35 6.08
C CYS A 96 -5.46 -11.40 6.48
N LEU A 97 -4.65 -11.14 7.51
CA LEU A 97 -3.72 -12.15 8.03
C LEU A 97 -4.46 -13.31 8.70
N ALA A 98 -5.60 -13.08 9.37
CA ALA A 98 -6.40 -14.17 9.91
C ALA A 98 -6.85 -15.20 8.85
N ARG A 99 -6.97 -14.78 7.58
CA ARG A 99 -7.31 -15.67 6.44
C ARG A 99 -6.08 -16.27 5.73
N HIS A 100 -4.88 -15.70 5.92
CA HIS A 100 -3.62 -16.20 5.37
C HIS A 100 -2.70 -16.84 6.43
N ALA A 101 -3.08 -16.82 7.71
CA ALA A 101 -2.39 -17.48 8.82
C ALA A 101 -2.51 -19.02 8.78
N GLY A 102 -3.10 -19.57 7.71
CA GLY A 102 -3.12 -21.00 7.42
C GLY A 102 -1.92 -21.52 6.62
N LYS A 103 -0.89 -20.69 6.34
CA LYS A 103 0.34 -21.18 5.70
C LYS A 103 1.59 -20.59 6.35
N ARG A 104 1.79 -20.92 7.63
CA ARG A 104 3.11 -20.91 8.27
C ARG A 104 3.60 -22.35 8.23
N ASP A 105 4.31 -22.70 7.15
CA ASP A 105 5.05 -23.97 7.12
C ASP A 105 6.08 -23.92 8.26
N PRO A 106 6.09 -24.91 9.17
CA PRO A 106 7.15 -25.06 10.16
C PRO A 106 8.41 -25.59 9.45
N ALA A 107 9.54 -24.91 9.67
CA ALA A 107 10.85 -25.52 9.56
C ALA A 107 11.41 -25.66 10.97
#